data_AF-A0A8S0SMS9-F1
#
_entry.id   AF-A0A8S0SMS9-F1
#
_cell.length_a   1.000
_cell.length_b   1.000
_cell.length_c   1.000
_cell.angle_alpha   90.00
_cell.angle_beta   90.00
_cell.angle_gamma   90.00
#
_symmetry.space_group_name_H-M   'P 1'
#
loop_
_entity.id
_entity.type
_entity.pdbx_description
1 polymer ?
#
loop_
_entity_poly.entity_id
_entity_poly.type
_entity_poly.pdbx_seq_one_letter_code
_entity_poly.pdbx_strand_id
1 'polypeptide(L)'
;MNKMVHGIMEVFREEHGDLRWLIMGDDDTIFFVDNLVDVLSKLDHKKYYYLGHQSEFIWSNVWYSFNQAFGGGGFILSYPLAKALSNDMENCLRRHAHLNGPKNSADMTTMACVADLGVDLTPHLGMHQVDLRGDISGFLSSHPKFPILSFHHYDVLDPLFPSMDRYESARHLMKAANLDQSRLVQQTICHHREKNWTFSVSWGYSAHIYERVMHRSYLKNPIKTFSLWTRSPHPPNFMFDTRKPSNDPCEAPHVFFLESIKKTPRNEIFTSYSRASPRGIPACSSSGNHTADFVSKLEVISPATKRLETDRCECCDIVRVEGTKAEVKFRECLINEVIA
;
A
#
# COMPACT_ATOMS: atom_id res chain seq x y z
N MET A 1 -15.74 10.92 -21.60
CA MET A 1 -14.52 11.47 -20.99
C MET A 1 -14.80 12.52 -19.92
N ASN A 2 -15.85 13.35 -20.03
CA ASN A 2 -16.12 14.41 -19.03
C ASN A 2 -16.94 13.96 -17.79
N LYS A 3 -17.25 12.66 -17.65
CA LYS A 3 -18.17 12.17 -16.59
C LYS A 3 -17.65 12.45 -15.18
N MET A 4 -16.36 12.23 -14.93
CA MET A 4 -15.75 12.47 -13.60
C MET A 4 -15.74 13.96 -13.25
N VAL A 5 -15.40 14.81 -14.22
CA VAL A 5 -15.46 16.26 -14.11
C VAL A 5 -16.88 16.76 -13.79
N HIS A 6 -17.89 16.22 -14.47
CA HIS A 6 -19.29 16.53 -14.16
C HIS A 6 -19.73 15.95 -12.80
N GLY A 7 -19.16 14.83 -12.36
CA GLY A 7 -19.40 14.26 -11.04
C GLY A 7 -19.02 15.22 -9.90
N ILE A 8 -17.90 15.94 -10.04
CA ILE A 8 -17.52 16.99 -9.06
C ILE A 8 -18.60 18.07 -8.99
N MET A 9 -19.10 18.54 -10.14
CA MET A 9 -20.16 19.56 -10.18
C MET A 9 -21.47 19.04 -9.57
N GLU A 10 -21.81 17.78 -9.81
CA GLU A 10 -23.04 17.15 -9.34
C GLU A 10 -23.03 16.99 -7.82
N VAL A 11 -21.92 16.54 -7.23
CA VAL A 11 -21.77 16.46 -5.77
C VAL A 11 -21.92 17.83 -5.12
N PHE A 12 -21.41 18.89 -5.74
CA PHE A 12 -21.57 20.25 -5.23
C PHE A 12 -22.98 20.82 -5.40
N ARG A 13 -23.69 20.43 -6.46
CA ARG A 13 -25.10 20.82 -6.67
C ARG A 13 -26.00 20.23 -5.58
N GLU A 14 -25.67 19.04 -5.11
CA GLU A 14 -26.45 18.28 -4.11
C GLU A 14 -25.91 18.44 -2.68
N GLU A 15 -24.95 19.34 -2.47
CA GLU A 15 -24.37 19.62 -1.16
C GLU A 15 -25.37 20.37 -0.26
N HIS A 16 -25.66 19.80 0.92
CA HIS A 16 -26.65 20.31 1.87
C HIS A 16 -26.06 20.75 3.22
N GLY A 17 -24.74 20.90 3.32
CA GLY A 17 -24.02 21.40 4.51
C GLY A 17 -22.88 20.48 4.98
N ASP A 18 -21.87 21.07 5.61
CA ASP A 18 -20.74 20.46 6.33
C ASP A 18 -19.72 19.61 5.53
N LEU A 19 -19.71 19.69 4.19
CA LEU A 19 -18.67 19.04 3.37
C LEU A 19 -17.28 19.64 3.65
N ARG A 20 -16.29 18.78 3.95
CA ARG A 20 -14.88 19.19 4.18
C ARG A 20 -13.93 18.70 3.09
N TRP A 21 -14.15 17.50 2.61
CA TRP A 21 -13.30 16.81 1.65
C TRP A 21 -14.18 16.07 0.64
N LEU A 22 -13.91 16.27 -0.64
CA LEU A 22 -14.48 15.51 -1.73
C LEU A 22 -13.48 14.44 -2.16
N ILE A 23 -13.88 13.17 -2.19
CA ILE A 23 -13.05 12.06 -2.66
C ILE A 23 -13.66 11.53 -3.95
N MET A 24 -12.84 11.42 -5.00
CA MET A 24 -13.19 10.80 -6.27
C MET A 24 -12.34 9.55 -6.45
N GLY A 25 -12.91 8.51 -7.05
CA GLY A 25 -12.24 7.25 -7.34
C GLY A 25 -13.05 6.38 -8.29
N ASP A 26 -12.39 5.37 -8.86
CA ASP A 26 -13.02 4.36 -9.72
C ASP A 26 -13.70 3.25 -8.90
N ASP A 27 -14.58 2.47 -9.53
CA ASP A 27 -15.44 1.46 -8.89
C ASP A 27 -14.72 0.15 -8.50
N ASP A 28 -13.45 0.02 -8.91
CA ASP A 28 -12.51 -1.06 -8.63
C ASP A 28 -11.40 -0.64 -7.64
N THR A 29 -11.57 0.48 -6.95
CA THR A 29 -10.64 1.00 -5.93
C THR A 29 -11.12 0.71 -4.52
N ILE A 30 -10.23 0.18 -3.70
CA ILE A 30 -10.46 -0.01 -2.26
C ILE A 30 -9.95 1.22 -1.52
N PHE A 31 -10.83 1.90 -0.77
CA PHE A 31 -10.49 3.03 0.09
C PHE A 31 -10.44 2.61 1.57
N PHE A 32 -9.36 2.97 2.26
CA PHE A 32 -9.14 2.73 3.68
C PHE A 32 -9.58 3.95 4.49
N VAL A 33 -10.88 4.01 4.77
CA VAL A 33 -11.57 5.22 5.29
C VAL A 33 -11.03 5.69 6.64
N ASP A 34 -10.69 4.78 7.57
CA ASP A 34 -10.17 5.20 8.88
C ASP A 34 -8.79 5.87 8.76
N ASN A 35 -7.96 5.40 7.83
CA ASN A 35 -6.69 6.04 7.52
C ASN A 35 -6.89 7.38 6.78
N LEU A 36 -7.85 7.44 5.85
CA LEU A 36 -8.20 8.68 5.16
C LEU A 36 -8.62 9.76 6.17
N VAL A 37 -9.52 9.43 7.10
CA VAL A 37 -9.98 10.35 8.15
C VAL A 37 -8.80 10.82 9.00
N ASP A 38 -7.92 9.91 9.44
CA ASP A 38 -6.75 10.28 10.25
C ASP A 38 -5.80 11.22 9.50
N VAL A 39 -5.48 10.92 8.24
CA VAL A 39 -4.57 11.74 7.44
C VAL A 39 -5.19 13.11 7.17
N LEU A 40 -6.45 13.15 6.75
CA LEU A 40 -7.15 14.39 6.44
C LEU A 40 -7.41 15.26 7.67
N SER A 41 -7.55 14.66 8.87
CA SER A 41 -7.74 15.39 10.13
C SER A 41 -6.55 16.30 10.49
N LYS A 42 -5.36 16.01 9.94
CA LYS A 42 -4.13 16.79 10.17
C LYS A 42 -4.01 17.99 9.24
N LEU A 43 -4.85 18.06 8.21
CA LEU A 43 -4.83 19.12 7.22
C LEU A 43 -5.93 20.15 7.49
N ASP A 44 -5.61 21.42 7.25
CA ASP A 44 -6.59 22.50 7.35
C ASP A 44 -7.52 22.49 6.13
N HIS A 45 -8.65 21.80 6.25
CA HIS A 45 -9.66 21.66 5.18
C HIS A 45 -10.21 22.99 4.62
N LYS A 46 -9.87 24.15 5.21
CA LYS A 46 -10.20 25.48 4.69
C LYS A 46 -9.19 26.02 3.68
N LYS A 47 -8.05 25.34 3.48
CA LYS A 47 -7.06 25.66 2.44
C LYS A 47 -7.32 24.83 1.18
N TYR A 48 -6.69 25.20 0.08
CA TYR A 48 -6.71 24.42 -1.15
C TYR A 48 -5.76 23.24 -1.07
N TYR A 49 -6.30 22.03 -1.25
CA TYR A 49 -5.56 20.79 -1.34
C TYR A 49 -6.10 19.94 -2.49
N TYR A 50 -5.19 19.52 -3.36
CA TYR A 50 -5.39 18.47 -4.36
C TYR A 50 -4.51 17.28 -3.99
N LEU A 51 -5.04 16.37 -3.18
CA LEU A 51 -4.31 15.20 -2.70
C LEU A 51 -4.52 14.01 -3.63
N GLY A 52 -3.49 13.21 -3.81
CA GLY A 52 -3.51 12.01 -4.63
C GLY A 52 -2.09 11.50 -4.82
N HIS A 53 -1.85 10.67 -5.82
CA HIS A 53 -0.50 10.26 -6.15
C HIS A 53 -0.34 9.95 -7.64
N GLN A 54 0.92 9.97 -8.09
CA GLN A 54 1.32 9.46 -9.38
C GLN A 54 1.22 7.94 -9.43
N SER A 55 1.24 7.38 -10.64
CA SER A 55 1.32 5.94 -10.86
C SER A 55 2.69 5.37 -10.45
N GLU A 56 2.68 4.16 -9.91
CA GLU A 56 3.87 3.34 -9.67
C GLU A 56 4.65 3.07 -10.95
N PHE A 57 3.96 3.03 -12.10
CA PHE A 57 4.55 2.78 -13.41
C PHE A 57 4.95 4.09 -14.09
N ILE A 58 6.25 4.25 -14.35
CA ILE A 58 6.82 5.50 -14.87
C ILE A 58 6.15 5.95 -16.17
N TRP A 59 5.85 5.02 -17.07
CA TRP A 59 5.32 5.39 -18.38
C TRP A 59 3.88 5.88 -18.34
N SER A 60 3.07 5.45 -17.35
CA SER A 60 1.78 6.10 -17.10
C SER A 60 1.99 7.58 -16.80
N ASN A 61 2.96 7.93 -15.95
CA ASN A 61 3.25 9.33 -15.62
C ASN A 61 3.81 10.13 -16.82
N VAL A 62 4.59 9.47 -17.69
CA VAL A 62 5.10 10.09 -18.94
C VAL A 62 3.97 10.35 -19.94
N TRP A 63 2.99 9.46 -20.05
CA TRP A 63 1.88 9.62 -21.00
C TRP A 63 0.79 10.57 -20.51
N TYR A 64 0.58 10.64 -19.20
CA TYR A 64 -0.41 11.52 -18.58
C TYR A 64 0.29 12.74 -17.97
N SER A 65 0.68 12.68 -16.69
CA SER A 65 1.44 13.74 -16.04
C SER A 65 2.05 13.27 -14.71
N PHE A 66 3.21 13.80 -14.36
CA PHE A 66 3.80 13.65 -13.02
C PHE A 66 3.15 14.57 -11.97
N ASN A 67 2.33 15.53 -12.39
CA ASN A 67 1.63 16.50 -11.53
C ASN A 67 0.14 16.19 -11.38
N GLN A 68 -0.31 15.02 -11.82
CA GLN A 68 -1.69 14.58 -11.75
C GLN A 68 -1.85 13.51 -10.67
N ALA A 69 -2.94 13.62 -9.90
CA ALA A 69 -3.45 12.48 -9.15
C ALA A 69 -4.20 11.57 -10.11
N PHE A 70 -3.84 10.28 -10.15
CA PHE A 70 -4.54 9.33 -10.98
C PHE A 70 -5.90 8.99 -10.36
N GLY A 71 -6.97 9.10 -11.16
CA GLY A 71 -8.36 8.93 -10.73
C GLY A 71 -8.66 7.54 -10.19
N GLY A 72 -8.02 6.52 -10.77
CA GLY A 72 -8.12 5.14 -10.30
C GLY A 72 -7.66 4.99 -8.85
N GLY A 73 -6.43 5.40 -8.53
CA GLY A 73 -5.91 5.47 -7.16
C GLY A 73 -6.69 6.46 -6.26
N GLY A 74 -7.59 7.23 -6.84
CA GLY A 74 -8.40 8.24 -6.19
C GLY A 74 -7.66 9.55 -5.99
N PHE A 75 -8.44 10.62 -5.88
CA PHE A 75 -7.94 11.92 -5.48
C PHE A 75 -8.92 12.61 -4.53
N ILE A 76 -8.39 13.53 -3.74
CA ILE A 76 -9.13 14.22 -2.70
C ILE A 76 -8.96 15.72 -2.91
N LEU A 77 -10.09 16.42 -2.92
CA LEU A 77 -10.13 17.87 -2.99
C LEU A 77 -10.65 18.40 -1.66
N SER A 78 -9.96 19.37 -1.08
CA SER A 78 -10.52 20.19 0.00
C SER A 78 -11.79 20.88 -0.49
N TYR A 79 -12.78 21.07 0.37
CA TYR A 79 -14.03 21.76 0.05
C TYR A 79 -13.84 23.07 -0.74
N PRO A 80 -13.03 24.05 -0.28
CA PRO A 80 -12.93 25.33 -0.98
C PRO A 80 -12.30 25.20 -2.38
N LEU A 81 -11.38 24.26 -2.60
CA LEU A 81 -10.84 23.97 -3.93
C LEU A 81 -11.90 23.35 -4.83
N ALA A 82 -12.62 22.34 -4.33
CA ALA A 82 -13.62 21.66 -5.13
C ALA A 82 -14.79 22.58 -5.49
N LYS A 83 -15.15 23.52 -4.61
CA LYS A 83 -16.10 24.61 -4.88
C LYS A 83 -15.61 25.55 -5.98
N ALA A 84 -14.37 26.03 -5.88
CA ALA A 84 -13.78 26.91 -6.89
C ALA A 84 -13.72 26.22 -8.26
N LEU A 85 -13.31 24.95 -8.26
CA LEU A 85 -13.26 24.10 -9.46
C LEU A 85 -14.65 23.91 -10.07
N SER A 86 -15.67 23.59 -9.26
CA SER A 86 -17.06 23.44 -9.72
C SER A 86 -17.60 24.72 -10.36
N ASN A 87 -17.26 25.90 -9.81
CA ASN A 87 -17.75 27.18 -10.30
C ASN A 87 -17.18 27.56 -11.67
N ASP A 88 -15.94 27.16 -11.96
CA ASP A 88 -15.25 27.51 -13.22
C ASP A 88 -15.17 26.34 -14.21
N MET A 89 -15.76 25.19 -13.89
CA MET A 89 -15.55 23.94 -14.62
C MET A 89 -15.87 24.06 -16.12
N GLU A 90 -16.99 24.69 -16.48
CA GLU A 90 -17.37 24.86 -17.90
C GLU A 90 -16.37 25.72 -18.68
N ASN A 91 -15.88 26.79 -18.05
CA ASN A 91 -14.86 27.65 -18.67
C ASN A 91 -13.53 26.89 -18.79
N CYS A 92 -13.14 26.15 -17.74
CA CYS A 92 -11.96 25.31 -17.79
C CYS A 92 -12.03 24.30 -18.93
N LEU A 93 -13.15 23.58 -19.08
CA LEU A 93 -13.36 22.62 -20.17
C LEU A 93 -13.24 23.25 -21.56
N ARG A 94 -13.64 24.53 -21.70
CA ARG A 94 -13.45 25.29 -22.94
C ARG A 94 -11.98 25.69 -23.14
N ARG A 95 -11.29 26.17 -22.11
CA ARG A 95 -9.86 26.52 -22.16
C ARG A 95 -9.00 25.31 -22.53
N HIS A 96 -9.31 24.17 -21.94
CA HIS A 96 -8.59 22.91 -22.13
C HIS A 96 -9.30 21.96 -23.10
N ALA A 97 -10.05 22.48 -24.07
CA ALA A 97 -10.80 21.65 -25.02
C ALA A 97 -9.91 20.70 -25.87
N HIS A 98 -8.63 21.06 -26.04
CA HIS A 98 -7.62 20.22 -26.69
C HIS A 98 -7.33 18.93 -25.88
N LEU A 99 -7.59 18.94 -24.57
CA LEU A 99 -7.55 17.77 -23.69
C LEU A 99 -8.81 16.88 -23.80
N ASN A 100 -9.76 17.16 -24.70
CA ASN A 100 -10.93 16.28 -24.91
C ASN A 100 -10.73 15.24 -26.03
N GLY A 101 -9.51 15.13 -26.57
CA GLY A 101 -9.15 14.12 -27.57
C GLY A 101 -8.92 12.71 -26.98
N PRO A 102 -8.87 11.66 -27.83
CA PRO A 102 -8.84 10.25 -27.43
C PRO A 102 -7.59 9.80 -26.64
N LYS A 103 -6.59 10.67 -26.48
CA LYS A 103 -5.36 10.40 -25.71
C LYS A 103 -5.37 11.00 -24.30
N ASN A 104 -6.43 11.70 -23.93
CA ASN A 104 -6.50 12.45 -22.69
C ASN A 104 -7.50 11.83 -21.71
N SER A 105 -7.28 12.01 -20.41
CA SER A 105 -8.15 11.47 -19.36
C SER A 105 -8.91 12.56 -18.62
N ALA A 106 -10.00 12.18 -17.93
CA ALA A 106 -10.74 13.10 -17.07
C ALA A 106 -9.84 13.66 -15.94
N ASP A 107 -8.91 12.84 -15.47
CA ASP A 107 -7.92 13.17 -14.47
C ASP A 107 -6.94 14.26 -14.95
N MET A 108 -6.46 14.18 -16.20
CA MET A 108 -5.62 15.23 -16.81
C MET A 108 -6.37 16.55 -16.89
N THR A 109 -7.64 16.51 -17.32
CA THR A 109 -8.50 17.70 -17.36
C THR A 109 -8.71 18.27 -15.96
N THR A 110 -8.97 17.43 -14.96
CA THR A 110 -9.12 17.85 -13.56
C THR A 110 -7.85 18.51 -13.05
N MET A 111 -6.68 17.90 -13.29
CA MET A 111 -5.37 18.47 -12.97
C MET A 111 -5.17 19.85 -13.63
N ALA A 112 -5.49 19.98 -14.92
CA ALA A 112 -5.34 21.26 -15.63
C ALA A 112 -6.26 22.35 -15.05
N CYS A 113 -7.50 22.01 -14.72
CA CYS A 113 -8.43 22.95 -14.09
C CYS A 113 -8.00 23.36 -12.68
N VAL A 114 -7.46 22.42 -11.90
CA VAL A 114 -6.91 22.70 -10.57
C VAL A 114 -5.68 23.61 -10.68
N ALA A 115 -4.84 23.40 -11.69
CA ALA A 115 -3.68 24.25 -11.98
C ALA A 115 -4.08 25.68 -12.40
N ASP A 116 -5.18 25.86 -13.17
CA ASP A 116 -5.73 27.19 -13.49
C ASP A 116 -6.13 27.97 -12.22
N LEU A 117 -6.44 27.27 -11.12
CA LEU A 117 -6.73 27.87 -9.81
C LEU A 117 -5.47 28.12 -8.96
N GLY A 118 -4.29 27.86 -9.51
CA GLY A 118 -3.00 28.04 -8.85
C GLY A 118 -2.68 26.98 -7.80
N VAL A 119 -3.20 25.76 -7.95
CA VAL A 119 -2.97 24.65 -7.00
C VAL A 119 -2.26 23.50 -7.70
N ASP A 120 -1.21 23.01 -7.05
CA ASP A 120 -0.45 21.84 -7.51
C ASP A 120 -0.87 20.56 -6.76
N LEU A 121 -0.49 19.41 -7.32
CA LEU A 121 -0.63 18.12 -6.66
C LEU A 121 0.11 18.12 -5.32
N THR A 122 -0.60 17.68 -4.28
CA THR A 122 -0.05 17.35 -2.96
C THR A 122 0.06 15.83 -2.86
N PRO A 123 1.19 15.22 -3.22
CA PRO A 123 1.29 13.76 -3.30
C PRO A 123 1.21 13.12 -1.91
N HIS A 124 0.42 12.05 -1.78
CA HIS A 124 0.39 11.19 -0.60
C HIS A 124 0.77 9.76 -0.97
N LEU A 125 1.90 9.28 -0.45
CA LEU A 125 2.52 8.02 -0.87
C LEU A 125 1.64 6.78 -0.64
N GLY A 126 0.64 6.85 0.24
CA GLY A 126 -0.31 5.76 0.53
C GLY A 126 -1.50 5.64 -0.43
N MET A 127 -1.60 6.51 -1.44
CA MET A 127 -2.61 6.39 -2.49
C MET A 127 -1.98 5.73 -3.70
N HIS A 128 -2.50 4.58 -4.13
CA HIS A 128 -1.87 3.77 -5.16
C HIS A 128 -2.78 3.60 -6.37
N GLN A 129 -2.29 4.01 -7.54
CA GLN A 129 -2.91 3.72 -8.83
C GLN A 129 -2.70 2.24 -9.21
N VAL A 130 -1.58 1.65 -8.83
CA VAL A 130 -1.27 0.24 -9.07
C VAL A 130 -1.35 -0.14 -10.55
N ASP A 131 -0.73 0.65 -11.41
CA ASP A 131 -0.51 0.22 -12.80
C ASP A 131 0.58 -0.87 -12.82
N LEU A 132 0.24 -2.03 -12.27
CA LEU A 132 1.00 -3.27 -12.17
C LEU A 132 0.05 -4.41 -12.55
N ARG A 133 0.57 -5.57 -12.93
CA ARG A 133 -0.25 -6.74 -13.30
C ARG A 133 0.19 -8.02 -12.61
N GLY A 134 -0.78 -8.91 -12.41
CA GLY A 134 -0.58 -10.24 -11.82
C GLY A 134 -0.37 -10.15 -10.31
N ASP A 135 0.55 -10.96 -9.79
CA ASP A 135 0.84 -11.07 -8.36
C ASP A 135 1.59 -9.84 -7.81
N ILE A 136 0.87 -8.96 -7.12
CA ILE A 136 1.41 -7.79 -6.43
C ILE A 136 1.85 -8.07 -4.98
N SER A 137 1.98 -9.33 -4.58
CA SER A 137 2.36 -9.69 -3.21
C SER A 137 3.70 -9.11 -2.77
N GLY A 138 4.69 -9.04 -3.66
CA GLY A 138 5.97 -8.42 -3.36
C GLY A 138 5.86 -6.93 -3.02
N PHE A 139 4.98 -6.20 -3.72
CA PHE A 139 4.71 -4.78 -3.50
C PHE A 139 4.06 -4.55 -2.13
N LEU A 140 2.92 -5.22 -1.85
CA LEU A 140 2.23 -5.08 -0.57
C LEU A 140 3.06 -5.59 0.62
N SER A 141 3.85 -6.65 0.44
CA SER A 141 4.72 -7.20 1.50
C SER A 141 5.84 -6.26 1.94
N SER A 142 6.13 -5.24 1.13
CA SER A 142 7.21 -4.27 1.36
C SER A 142 6.68 -2.84 1.43
N HIS A 143 5.36 -2.68 1.65
CA HIS A 143 4.74 -1.37 1.72
C HIS A 143 5.42 -0.52 2.82
N PRO A 144 5.72 0.76 2.55
CA PRO A 144 6.41 1.61 3.51
C PRO A 144 5.52 1.97 4.70
N LYS A 145 6.02 2.86 5.57
CA LYS A 145 5.40 3.19 6.86
C LYS A 145 4.26 4.21 6.79
N PHE A 146 3.99 4.78 5.62
CA PHE A 146 2.83 5.64 5.47
C PHE A 146 1.56 4.78 5.51
N PRO A 147 0.44 5.31 6.03
CA PRO A 147 -0.81 4.58 6.01
C PRO A 147 -1.26 4.39 4.56
N ILE A 148 -1.64 3.16 4.21
CA ILE A 148 -2.33 2.89 2.95
C ILE A 148 -3.70 3.57 2.99
N LEU A 149 -4.02 4.37 1.97
CA LEU A 149 -5.24 5.16 1.86
C LEU A 149 -6.17 4.62 0.77
N SER A 150 -5.57 4.18 -0.33
CA SER A 150 -6.29 3.60 -1.45
C SER A 150 -5.38 2.68 -2.24
N PHE A 151 -5.99 1.69 -2.88
CA PHE A 151 -5.28 0.78 -3.78
C PHE A 151 -6.22 0.34 -4.91
N HIS A 152 -5.77 0.56 -6.14
CA HIS A 152 -6.56 0.41 -7.36
C HIS A 152 -6.16 -0.81 -8.24
N HIS A 153 -6.94 -0.95 -9.31
CA HIS A 153 -7.14 -2.03 -10.27
C HIS A 153 -7.39 -3.39 -9.64
N TYR A 154 -8.20 -3.44 -8.58
CA TYR A 154 -8.43 -4.68 -7.85
C TYR A 154 -8.99 -5.82 -8.74
N ASP A 155 -9.71 -5.45 -9.79
CA ASP A 155 -10.37 -6.35 -10.73
C ASP A 155 -9.42 -7.03 -11.73
N VAL A 156 -8.24 -6.46 -12.03
CA VAL A 156 -7.25 -7.02 -12.97
C VAL A 156 -6.06 -7.71 -12.29
N LEU A 157 -5.90 -7.55 -10.99
CA LEU A 157 -4.82 -8.17 -10.22
C LEU A 157 -5.09 -9.65 -9.96
N ASP A 158 -4.04 -10.42 -9.67
CA ASP A 158 -4.24 -11.75 -9.09
C ASP A 158 -4.83 -11.60 -7.68
N PRO A 159 -5.59 -12.59 -7.17
CA PRO A 159 -6.07 -12.56 -5.79
C PRO A 159 -4.93 -12.32 -4.79
N LEU A 160 -5.17 -11.46 -3.81
CA LEU A 160 -4.15 -11.11 -2.81
C LEU A 160 -3.71 -12.32 -1.96
N PHE A 161 -4.57 -13.34 -1.85
CA PHE A 161 -4.29 -14.56 -1.11
C PHE A 161 -4.34 -15.77 -2.07
N PRO A 162 -3.27 -16.59 -2.17
CA PRO A 162 -3.13 -17.65 -3.19
C PRO A 162 -4.20 -18.76 -3.23
N SER A 163 -5.09 -18.83 -2.24
CA SER A 163 -6.15 -19.85 -2.14
C SER A 163 -7.56 -19.25 -2.07
N MET A 164 -7.70 -17.99 -2.46
CA MET A 164 -8.96 -17.25 -2.45
C MET A 164 -9.22 -16.65 -3.82
N ASP A 165 -10.47 -16.38 -4.16
CA ASP A 165 -10.77 -15.48 -5.28
C ASP A 165 -10.54 -14.00 -4.88
N ARG A 166 -10.75 -13.08 -5.83
CA ARG A 166 -10.59 -11.63 -5.58
C ARG A 166 -11.56 -11.14 -4.51
N TYR A 167 -12.83 -11.49 -4.58
CA TYR A 167 -13.82 -11.00 -3.61
C TYR A 167 -13.50 -11.48 -2.18
N GLU A 168 -13.18 -12.77 -2.04
CA GLU A 168 -12.77 -13.39 -0.79
C GLU A 168 -11.48 -12.76 -0.26
N SER A 169 -10.50 -12.54 -1.13
CA SER A 169 -9.22 -11.91 -0.80
C SER A 169 -9.40 -10.50 -0.24
N ALA A 170 -10.22 -9.66 -0.89
CA ALA A 170 -10.53 -8.31 -0.43
C ALA A 170 -11.20 -8.36 0.96
N ARG A 171 -12.24 -9.19 1.12
CA ARG A 171 -12.92 -9.35 2.41
C ARG A 171 -11.98 -9.85 3.50
N HIS A 172 -11.03 -10.72 3.16
CA HIS A 172 -10.06 -11.24 4.11
C HIS A 172 -9.05 -10.18 4.54
N LEU A 173 -8.52 -9.37 3.62
CA LEU A 173 -7.71 -8.20 3.96
C LEU A 173 -8.49 -7.21 4.84
N MET A 174 -9.76 -6.98 4.54
CA MET A 174 -10.62 -6.08 5.33
C MET A 174 -10.85 -6.56 6.77
N LYS A 175 -10.71 -7.86 7.07
CA LYS A 175 -10.71 -8.31 8.48
C LYS A 175 -9.56 -7.70 9.28
N ALA A 176 -8.40 -7.53 8.66
CA ALA A 176 -7.26 -6.86 9.28
C ALA A 176 -7.47 -5.34 9.32
N ALA A 177 -7.92 -4.75 8.21
CA ALA A 177 -8.23 -3.33 8.12
C ALA A 177 -9.24 -2.87 9.20
N ASN A 178 -10.29 -3.66 9.43
CA ASN A 178 -11.33 -3.36 10.43
C ASN A 178 -10.82 -3.39 11.88
N LEU A 179 -9.66 -4.00 12.13
CA LEU A 179 -9.04 -4.00 13.46
C LEU A 179 -8.01 -2.90 13.59
N ASP A 180 -7.20 -2.65 12.56
CA ASP A 180 -6.24 -1.55 12.54
C ASP A 180 -5.73 -1.22 11.13
N GLN A 181 -6.28 -0.17 10.53
CA GLN A 181 -5.78 0.34 9.24
C GLN A 181 -4.41 1.01 9.36
N SER A 182 -4.04 1.54 10.54
CA SER A 182 -2.81 2.33 10.71
C SER A 182 -1.54 1.50 10.59
N ARG A 183 -1.64 0.17 10.71
CA ARG A 183 -0.56 -0.79 10.50
C ARG A 183 -0.70 -1.61 9.21
N LEU A 184 -1.85 -1.55 8.54
CA LEU A 184 -2.16 -2.42 7.41
C LEU A 184 -1.06 -2.35 6.35
N VAL A 185 -0.60 -3.53 5.92
CA VAL A 185 0.48 -3.81 4.97
C VAL A 185 1.87 -3.25 5.31
N GLN A 186 2.04 -2.47 6.38
CA GLN A 186 3.34 -1.89 6.73
C GLN A 186 4.36 -2.96 7.08
N GLN A 187 5.55 -2.84 6.50
CA GLN A 187 6.64 -3.78 6.69
C GLN A 187 7.41 -3.53 8.00
N THR A 188 7.48 -4.56 8.84
CA THR A 188 8.29 -4.62 10.05
C THR A 188 9.28 -5.77 9.94
N ILE A 189 10.56 -5.50 10.20
CA ILE A 189 11.66 -6.47 10.04
C ILE A 189 12.31 -6.74 11.39
N CYS A 190 12.57 -8.01 11.73
CA CYS A 190 13.30 -8.44 12.92
C CYS A 190 14.39 -9.45 12.56
N HIS A 191 15.42 -9.55 13.39
CA HIS A 191 16.51 -10.49 13.21
C HIS A 191 16.55 -11.49 14.36
N HIS A 192 16.49 -12.78 14.04
CA HIS A 192 16.67 -13.86 15.01
C HIS A 192 18.12 -14.32 14.94
N ARG A 193 18.97 -13.69 15.76
CA ARG A 193 20.43 -13.84 15.72
C ARG A 193 20.90 -15.27 16.02
N GLU A 194 20.22 -15.98 16.92
CA GLU A 194 20.56 -17.36 17.30
C GLU A 194 20.51 -18.32 16.12
N LYS A 195 19.50 -18.18 15.23
CA LYS A 195 19.34 -19.02 14.03
C LYS A 195 19.83 -18.37 12.74
N ASN A 196 20.39 -17.16 12.82
CA ASN A 196 20.73 -16.34 11.65
C ASN A 196 19.55 -16.07 10.71
N TRP A 197 18.34 -15.86 11.24
CA TRP A 197 17.16 -15.60 10.42
C TRP A 197 16.78 -14.13 10.39
N THR A 198 16.07 -13.74 9.33
CA THR A 198 15.35 -12.46 9.26
C THR A 198 13.87 -12.71 9.04
N PHE A 199 13.05 -12.07 9.86
CA PHE A 199 11.61 -12.04 9.72
C PHE A 199 11.23 -10.70 9.09
N SER A 200 10.37 -10.71 8.08
CA SER A 200 9.79 -9.51 7.48
C SER A 200 8.28 -9.68 7.44
N VAL A 201 7.56 -8.92 8.24
CA VAL A 201 6.11 -9.03 8.42
C VAL A 201 5.45 -7.79 7.84
N SER A 202 4.58 -7.98 6.85
CA SER A 202 3.61 -6.99 6.38
C SER A 202 2.32 -7.19 7.16
N TRP A 203 2.06 -6.29 8.11
CA TRP A 203 1.01 -6.52 9.11
C TRP A 203 -0.37 -6.63 8.45
N GLY A 204 -1.13 -7.66 8.84
CA GLY A 204 -2.44 -7.94 8.24
C GLY A 204 -2.42 -8.51 6.82
N TYR A 205 -1.24 -8.82 6.24
CA TYR A 205 -1.16 -9.35 4.88
C TYR A 205 -0.25 -10.59 4.74
N SER A 206 1.07 -10.42 4.85
CA SER A 206 2.04 -11.48 4.60
C SER A 206 3.20 -11.46 5.59
N ALA A 207 3.96 -12.55 5.64
CA ALA A 207 5.20 -12.61 6.38
C ALA A 207 6.24 -13.47 5.64
N HIS A 208 7.50 -13.12 5.81
CA HIS A 208 8.64 -13.78 5.20
C HIS A 208 9.65 -14.21 6.28
N ILE A 209 10.22 -15.40 6.14
CA ILE A 209 11.43 -15.82 6.87
C ILE A 209 12.55 -15.99 5.85
N TYR A 210 13.70 -15.38 6.11
CA TYR A 210 14.94 -15.58 5.36
C TYR A 210 15.92 -16.35 6.24
N GLU A 211 16.57 -17.37 5.70
CA GLU A 211 17.59 -18.17 6.41
C GLU A 211 18.97 -17.46 6.40
N ARG A 212 18.96 -16.13 6.47
CA ARG A 212 20.12 -15.25 6.59
C ARG A 212 19.73 -13.96 7.33
N VAL A 213 20.71 -13.33 7.98
CA VAL A 213 20.56 -11.94 8.43
C VAL A 213 20.59 -11.03 7.21
N MET A 214 19.43 -10.49 6.83
CA MET A 214 19.23 -9.65 5.66
C MET A 214 19.21 -8.19 6.08
N HIS A 215 19.88 -7.32 5.33
CA HIS A 215 19.85 -5.89 5.62
C HIS A 215 18.46 -5.32 5.35
N ARG A 216 17.97 -4.47 6.25
CA ARG A 216 16.66 -3.81 6.11
C ARG A 216 16.57 -2.97 4.85
N SER A 217 17.64 -2.26 4.48
CA SER A 217 17.69 -1.44 3.26
C SER A 217 17.46 -2.27 2.00
N TYR A 218 17.88 -3.54 2.00
CA TYR A 218 17.64 -4.45 0.89
C TYR A 218 16.22 -5.02 0.90
N LEU A 219 15.69 -5.40 2.07
CA LEU A 219 14.35 -6.00 2.19
C LEU A 219 13.19 -5.00 1.98
N LYS A 220 13.45 -3.70 2.14
CA LYS A 220 12.50 -2.64 1.79
C LYS A 220 12.18 -2.61 0.29
N ASN A 221 13.09 -3.11 -0.55
CA ASN A 221 12.84 -3.20 -1.97
C ASN A 221 11.96 -4.44 -2.23
N PRO A 222 10.77 -4.28 -2.82
CA PRO A 222 9.87 -5.40 -3.08
C PRO A 222 10.50 -6.42 -4.03
N ILE A 223 10.18 -7.69 -3.78
CA ILE A 223 10.43 -8.75 -4.77
C ILE A 223 9.51 -8.47 -5.95
N LYS A 224 10.05 -8.46 -7.17
CA LYS A 224 9.26 -8.25 -8.38
C LYS A 224 8.46 -9.50 -8.73
N THR A 225 7.37 -9.73 -8.00
CA THR A 225 6.34 -10.76 -8.27
C THR A 225 5.36 -10.31 -9.36
N PHE A 226 5.24 -8.99 -9.54
CA PHE A 226 4.34 -8.34 -10.48
C PHE A 226 5.01 -8.05 -11.83
N SER A 227 4.16 -7.83 -12.84
CA SER A 227 4.55 -7.46 -14.19
C SER A 227 4.16 -6.01 -14.53
N LEU A 228 4.63 -5.53 -15.68
CA LEU A 228 4.37 -4.16 -16.13
C LEU A 228 2.90 -3.96 -16.51
N TRP A 229 2.36 -2.76 -16.30
CA TRP A 229 1.02 -2.39 -16.77
C TRP A 229 0.82 -2.60 -18.27
N THR A 230 1.83 -2.22 -19.04
CA THR A 230 1.90 -2.39 -20.48
C THR A 230 3.37 -2.48 -20.89
N ARG A 231 3.62 -2.77 -22.17
CA ARG A 231 4.99 -2.81 -22.68
C ARG A 231 5.63 -1.44 -22.54
N SER A 232 6.71 -1.39 -21.78
CA SER A 232 7.59 -0.24 -21.67
C SER A 232 8.63 -0.28 -22.78
N PRO A 233 8.93 0.84 -23.46
CA PRO A 233 9.99 0.89 -24.45
C PRO A 233 11.38 0.78 -23.81
N HIS A 234 11.63 1.39 -22.64
CA HIS A 234 12.93 1.36 -21.96
C HIS A 234 12.80 1.52 -20.43
N PRO A 235 13.69 0.91 -19.62
CA PRO A 235 13.79 1.17 -18.18
C PRO A 235 14.33 2.59 -17.88
N PRO A 236 14.13 3.13 -16.66
CA PRO A 236 13.44 2.52 -15.51
C PRO A 236 11.91 2.42 -15.72
N ASN A 237 11.29 1.43 -15.07
CA ASN A 237 9.86 1.14 -15.26
C ASN A 237 9.00 1.53 -14.05
N PHE A 238 9.58 1.61 -12.86
CA PHE A 238 8.85 1.84 -11.61
C PHE A 238 9.40 3.06 -10.88
N MET A 239 8.54 3.76 -10.16
CA MET A 239 8.91 4.89 -9.28
C MET A 239 9.63 4.44 -7.99
N PHE A 240 10.04 3.17 -7.91
CA PHE A 240 10.71 2.56 -6.77
C PHE A 240 11.64 1.42 -7.21
N ASP A 241 12.61 1.09 -6.37
CA ASP A 241 13.53 -0.01 -6.61
C ASP A 241 12.88 -1.37 -6.38
N THR A 242 13.26 -2.36 -7.20
CA THR A 242 12.80 -3.75 -7.04
C THR A 242 13.98 -4.68 -6.93
N ARG A 243 13.77 -5.84 -6.29
CA ARG A 243 14.71 -6.96 -6.36
C ARG A 243 14.08 -8.12 -7.13
N LYS A 244 14.92 -8.85 -7.85
CA LYS A 244 14.46 -10.05 -8.58
C LYS A 244 14.18 -11.19 -7.59
N PRO A 245 13.24 -12.08 -7.90
CA PRO A 245 13.18 -13.38 -7.24
C PRO A 245 14.57 -14.05 -7.30
N SER A 246 15.02 -14.61 -6.17
CA SER A 246 16.32 -15.27 -6.06
C SER A 246 16.13 -16.77 -5.98
N ASN A 247 17.04 -17.53 -6.60
CA ASN A 247 17.15 -18.98 -6.44
C ASN A 247 18.15 -19.37 -5.33
N ASP A 248 18.81 -18.39 -4.72
CA ASP A 248 19.65 -18.63 -3.54
C ASP A 248 18.76 -19.01 -2.34
N PRO A 249 18.91 -20.22 -1.76
CA PRO A 249 18.21 -20.63 -0.55
C PRO A 249 18.26 -19.66 0.62
N CYS A 250 19.31 -18.85 0.72
CA CYS A 250 19.50 -17.91 1.81
C CYS A 250 18.77 -16.57 1.57
N GLU A 251 18.45 -16.25 0.30
CA GLU A 251 17.77 -15.01 -0.10
C GLU A 251 16.32 -15.20 -0.51
N ALA A 252 15.95 -16.43 -0.90
CA ALA A 252 14.59 -16.81 -1.23
C ALA A 252 13.77 -17.02 0.07
N PRO A 253 12.75 -16.18 0.32
CA PRO A 253 12.00 -16.28 1.56
C PRO A 253 11.11 -17.52 1.62
N HIS A 254 10.87 -18.01 2.83
CA HIS A 254 9.66 -18.76 3.13
C HIS A 254 8.49 -17.78 3.20
N VAL A 255 7.45 -17.99 2.39
CA VAL A 255 6.31 -17.07 2.28
C VAL A 255 5.12 -17.57 3.07
N PHE A 256 4.52 -16.68 3.86
CA PHE A 256 3.34 -16.91 4.68
C PHE A 256 2.32 -15.81 4.40
N PHE A 257 1.04 -16.15 4.43
CA PHE A 257 -0.06 -15.19 4.27
C PHE A 257 -0.98 -15.22 5.49
N LEU A 258 -1.66 -14.10 5.75
CA LEU A 258 -2.61 -13.99 6.85
C LEU A 258 -3.66 -15.10 6.75
N GLU A 259 -3.78 -15.88 7.80
CA GLU A 259 -4.76 -16.97 7.95
C GLU A 259 -5.92 -16.51 8.86
N SER A 260 -5.60 -15.90 10.01
CA SER A 260 -6.60 -15.42 10.95
C SER A 260 -6.12 -14.22 11.75
N ILE A 261 -7.08 -13.41 12.22
CA ILE A 261 -6.82 -12.24 13.06
C ILE A 261 -7.89 -12.13 14.14
N LYS A 262 -7.48 -11.74 15.35
CA LYS A 262 -8.40 -11.47 16.47
C LYS A 262 -7.82 -10.45 17.44
N LYS A 263 -8.68 -9.59 17.96
CA LYS A 263 -8.35 -8.74 19.12
C LYS A 263 -8.41 -9.58 20.40
N THR A 264 -7.41 -9.45 21.26
CA THR A 264 -7.34 -10.17 22.54
C THR A 264 -7.90 -9.30 23.68
N PRO A 265 -8.25 -9.90 24.83
CA PRO A 265 -8.67 -9.13 26.02
C PRO A 265 -7.60 -8.20 26.59
N ARG A 266 -6.32 -8.36 26.21
CA ARG A 266 -5.19 -7.60 26.74
C ARG A 266 -4.86 -6.34 25.93
N ASN A 267 -5.80 -5.85 25.12
CA ASN A 267 -5.58 -4.75 24.17
C ASN A 267 -4.42 -5.04 23.19
N GLU A 268 -4.29 -6.30 22.77
CA GLU A 268 -3.36 -6.74 21.74
C GLU A 268 -4.17 -7.29 20.55
N ILE A 269 -3.57 -7.29 19.37
CA ILE A 269 -4.10 -7.97 18.18
C ILE A 269 -3.18 -9.14 17.88
N PHE A 270 -3.78 -10.33 17.81
CA PHE A 270 -3.12 -11.55 17.40
C PHE A 270 -3.42 -11.81 15.93
N THR A 271 -2.37 -11.93 15.11
CA THR A 271 -2.43 -12.37 13.73
C THR A 271 -1.70 -13.70 13.58
N SER A 272 -2.27 -14.58 12.76
CA SER A 272 -1.72 -15.87 12.41
C SER A 272 -1.48 -15.91 10.91
N TYR A 273 -0.32 -16.38 10.48
CA TYR A 273 0.05 -16.51 9.08
C TYR A 273 0.42 -17.97 8.78
N SER A 274 -0.15 -18.52 7.73
CA SER A 274 0.11 -19.88 7.26
C SER A 274 1.06 -19.88 6.08
N ARG A 275 1.96 -20.87 6.02
CA ARG A 275 2.87 -21.05 4.89
C ARG A 275 2.08 -21.19 3.59
N ALA A 276 2.45 -20.40 2.58
CA ALA A 276 1.79 -20.41 1.27
C ALA A 276 2.05 -21.72 0.51
N SER A 277 3.32 -22.09 0.41
CA SER A 277 3.78 -23.31 -0.25
C SER A 277 5.20 -23.66 0.21
N PRO A 278 5.65 -24.92 0.02
CA PRO A 278 7.07 -25.25 0.10
C PRO A 278 7.86 -24.47 -0.95
N ARG A 279 9.06 -23.99 -0.60
CA ARG A 279 9.89 -23.19 -1.53
C ARG A 279 10.39 -23.97 -2.74
N GLY A 280 10.40 -25.31 -2.66
CA GLY A 280 10.92 -26.17 -3.73
C GLY A 280 12.44 -26.04 -3.94
N ILE A 281 13.16 -25.43 -3.00
CA ILE A 281 14.62 -25.28 -3.00
C ILE A 281 15.19 -25.85 -1.70
N PRO A 282 16.46 -26.31 -1.69
CA PRO A 282 17.11 -26.82 -0.48
C PRO A 282 17.22 -25.75 0.62
N ALA A 283 17.55 -26.17 1.84
CA ALA A 283 17.90 -25.26 2.92
C ALA A 283 19.20 -24.48 2.63
N CYS A 284 19.31 -23.28 3.20
CA CYS A 284 20.51 -22.45 3.15
C CYS A 284 21.69 -23.13 3.87
N SER A 285 22.70 -23.54 3.11
CA SER A 285 23.89 -24.23 3.64
C SER A 285 24.76 -23.34 4.53
N SER A 286 24.79 -22.02 4.28
CA SER A 286 25.58 -21.06 5.07
C SER A 286 24.96 -20.74 6.44
N SER A 287 23.72 -21.15 6.69
CA SER A 287 23.01 -20.91 7.96
C SER A 287 23.40 -21.87 9.10
N GLY A 288 24.23 -22.88 8.82
CA GLY A 288 24.68 -23.87 9.83
C GLY A 288 23.60 -24.88 10.21
N ASN A 289 22.83 -25.41 9.25
CA ASN A 289 21.69 -26.32 9.44
C ASN A 289 20.45 -25.72 10.14
N HIS A 290 20.36 -24.39 10.27
CA HIS A 290 19.18 -23.74 10.82
C HIS A 290 18.12 -23.50 9.75
N THR A 291 17.52 -24.57 9.22
CA THR A 291 16.43 -24.40 8.25
C THR A 291 15.14 -23.95 8.92
N ALA A 292 14.38 -23.06 8.27
CA ALA A 292 13.04 -22.68 8.65
C ALA A 292 11.95 -23.47 7.91
N ASP A 293 12.30 -24.53 7.15
CA ASP A 293 11.34 -25.36 6.40
C ASP A 293 10.26 -25.98 7.30
N PHE A 294 10.61 -26.34 8.54
CA PHE A 294 9.67 -26.93 9.50
C PHE A 294 8.61 -25.94 10.03
N VAL A 295 8.84 -24.62 9.89
CA VAL A 295 7.90 -23.60 10.37
C VAL A 295 6.71 -23.57 9.43
N SER A 296 5.52 -23.98 9.88
CA SER A 296 4.30 -23.92 9.07
C SER A 296 3.43 -22.70 9.42
N LYS A 297 3.68 -22.09 10.58
CA LYS A 297 2.83 -21.03 11.13
C LYS A 297 3.64 -19.92 11.81
N LEU A 298 3.29 -18.67 11.52
CA LEU A 298 3.80 -17.49 12.21
C LEU A 298 2.68 -16.86 13.02
N GLU A 299 2.95 -16.60 14.29
CA GLU A 299 2.03 -15.92 15.19
C GLU A 299 2.63 -14.55 15.52
N VAL A 300 1.90 -13.47 15.22
CA VAL A 300 2.35 -12.11 15.49
C VAL A 300 1.41 -11.44 16.48
N ILE A 301 1.99 -10.88 17.54
CA ILE A 301 1.27 -10.11 18.56
C ILE A 301 1.65 -8.65 18.38
N SER A 302 0.64 -7.79 18.24
CA SER A 302 0.81 -6.35 18.06
C SER A 302 -0.05 -5.57 19.05
N PRO A 303 0.36 -4.36 19.47
CA PRO A 303 -0.50 -3.50 20.28
C PRO A 303 -1.78 -3.13 19.51
N ALA A 304 -2.94 -3.15 20.16
CA ALA A 304 -4.20 -2.71 19.54
C ALA A 304 -4.36 -1.18 19.50
N THR A 305 -3.39 -0.44 20.05
CA THR A 305 -3.38 1.03 20.04
C THR A 305 -3.04 1.52 18.63
N LYS A 306 -3.95 2.30 18.02
CA LYS A 306 -3.79 2.90 16.68
C LYS A 306 -2.54 3.80 16.62
N ARG A 307 -1.79 3.75 15.52
CA ARG A 307 -0.61 4.60 15.29
C ARG A 307 -1.00 5.84 14.48
N LEU A 308 -1.42 6.90 15.17
CA LEU A 308 -1.77 8.17 14.51
C LEU A 308 -0.53 8.88 13.97
N GLU A 309 0.62 8.74 14.61
CA GLU A 309 1.90 9.31 14.19
C GLU A 309 2.96 8.21 14.09
N THR A 310 3.67 8.19 12.97
CA THR A 310 4.69 7.17 12.69
C THR A 310 5.98 7.87 12.26
N ASP A 311 6.83 8.19 13.24
CA ASP A 311 8.20 8.69 13.00
C ASP A 311 9.08 7.56 12.42
N ARG A 312 9.07 6.39 13.07
CA ARG A 312 9.76 5.18 12.62
C ARG A 312 8.85 3.95 12.67
N CYS A 313 9.34 2.85 12.05
CA CYS A 313 8.61 1.58 12.07
C CYS A 313 8.67 1.00 13.47
N GLU A 314 7.73 0.11 13.76
CA GLU A 314 7.78 -0.74 14.94
C GLU A 314 9.06 -1.58 14.97
N CYS A 315 9.49 -1.87 16.19
CA CYS A 315 10.47 -2.88 16.47
C CYS A 315 9.75 -4.20 16.74
N CYS A 316 10.46 -5.31 16.59
CA CYS A 316 9.91 -6.62 16.90
C CYS A 316 10.96 -7.53 17.50
N ASP A 317 10.49 -8.39 18.39
CA ASP A 317 11.28 -9.43 19.02
C ASP A 317 10.73 -10.80 18.57
N ILE A 318 11.62 -11.72 18.22
CA ILE A 318 11.24 -13.12 18.05
C ILE A 318 11.18 -13.73 19.44
N VAL A 319 9.98 -14.01 19.92
CA VAL A 319 9.74 -14.49 21.30
C VAL A 319 10.09 -15.96 21.43
N ARG A 320 9.69 -16.77 20.44
CA ARG A 320 9.95 -18.21 20.42
C ARG A 320 9.93 -18.78 19.01
N VAL A 321 10.72 -19.82 18.79
CA VAL A 321 10.64 -20.71 17.64
C VAL A 321 10.59 -22.14 18.17
N GLU A 322 9.41 -22.72 18.26
CA GLU A 322 9.16 -24.00 18.93
C GLU A 322 8.22 -24.87 18.10
N GLY A 323 8.57 -26.15 17.95
CA GLY A 323 7.83 -27.07 17.09
C GLY A 323 7.76 -26.53 15.66
N THR A 324 6.55 -26.41 15.10
CA THR A 324 6.30 -25.87 13.75
C THR A 324 5.90 -24.40 13.74
N LYS A 325 6.05 -23.68 14.86
CA LYS A 325 5.58 -22.32 15.04
C LYS A 325 6.70 -21.35 15.38
N ALA A 326 6.58 -20.12 14.89
CA ALA A 326 7.40 -19.01 15.35
C ALA A 326 6.51 -17.85 15.79
N GLU A 327 6.86 -17.22 16.91
CA GLU A 327 6.13 -16.10 17.49
C GLU A 327 6.96 -14.82 17.44
N VAL A 328 6.36 -13.76 16.92
CA VAL A 328 6.95 -12.42 16.83
C VAL A 328 6.07 -11.44 17.61
N LYS A 329 6.68 -10.63 18.47
CA LYS A 329 5.98 -9.57 19.20
C LYS A 329 6.43 -8.20 18.71
N PHE A 330 5.48 -7.40 18.24
CA PHE A 330 5.72 -6.00 17.91
C PHE A 330 5.73 -5.15 19.17
N ARG A 331 6.55 -4.11 19.15
CA ARG A 331 6.67 -3.13 20.23
C ARG A 331 7.16 -1.80 19.69
N GLU A 332 7.04 -0.78 20.53
CA GLU A 332 7.77 0.46 20.30
C GLU A 332 9.28 0.21 20.36
N CYS A 333 9.99 0.93 19.52
CA CYS A 333 11.45 0.94 19.54
C CYS A 333 11.94 1.71 20.77
N LEU A 334 13.03 1.25 21.37
CA LEU A 334 13.72 2.02 22.41
C LEU A 334 14.35 3.28 21.78
N ILE A 335 14.54 4.30 22.61
CA ILE A 335 15.24 5.52 22.19
C ILE A 335 16.63 5.14 21.67
N ASN A 336 16.95 5.57 20.45
CA ASN A 336 18.20 5.25 19.73
C ASN A 336 18.41 3.76 19.36
N GLU A 337 17.37 2.92 19.44
CA GLU A 337 17.51 1.51 19.03
C GLU A 337 17.85 1.41 17.54
N VAL A 338 18.94 0.70 17.24
CA VAL A 338 19.34 0.34 15.88
C VAL A 338 18.73 -1.02 15.58
N ILE A 339 17.77 -1.06 14.65
CA ILE A 339 17.23 -2.31 14.13
C ILE A 339 18.11 -2.70 12.95
N ALA A 340 19.12 -3.52 13.19
CA ALA A 340 20.03 -4.03 12.16
C ALA A 340 20.35 -5.48 12.44
#